data_AF-A0A183DQ92-F1
#
_entry.id   AF-A0A183DQ92-F1
#
_cell.length_a   1.000
_cell.length_b   1.000
_cell.length_c   1.000
_cell.angle_alpha   90.00
_cell.angle_beta   90.00
_cell.angle_gamma   90.00
#
_symmetry.space_group_name_H-M   'P 1'
#
loop_
_entity.id
_entity.type
_entity.pdbx_description
1 polymer ?
#
loop_
_entity_poly.entity_id
_entity_poly.type
_entity_poly.pdbx_seq_one_letter_code
_entity_poly.pdbx_strand_id
1 'polypeptide(L)'
;MASTSFEALNPQRTFVLEKRVKKARKVRRQAVQNIVRRKISRKDLKDLKYSQFEKLYELWCDYYSTLVGTCSARCDARVLRADYHGCLLLVIEADNPDQIGICGIVVRETRQTFMLITKQDRVLIIPKQGTIFQFALEGKIYFLFGNAFRFPASLRAKKILRNRSSIPFFLR
;
A
#
# COMPACT_ATOMS: atom_id res chain seq x y z
N MET A 1 49.04 70.29 -19.90
CA MET A 1 48.09 69.59 -19.01
C MET A 1 47.25 68.65 -19.85
N ALA A 2 47.53 67.35 -19.80
CA ALA A 2 46.70 66.33 -20.42
C ALA A 2 46.61 65.17 -19.42
N SER A 3 45.39 64.97 -18.93
CA SER A 3 44.99 64.04 -17.89
C SER A 3 45.23 62.58 -18.29
N THR A 4 45.92 61.86 -17.43
CA THR A 4 46.10 60.41 -17.47
C THR A 4 44.73 59.72 -17.41
N SER A 5 44.30 59.09 -18.49
CA SER A 5 43.11 58.24 -18.51
C SER A 5 43.44 56.90 -17.87
N PHE A 6 42.92 56.67 -16.66
CA PHE A 6 42.87 55.37 -16.02
C PHE A 6 41.69 54.59 -16.62
N GLU A 7 42.00 53.54 -17.38
CA GLU A 7 40.97 52.59 -17.81
C GLU A 7 41.45 51.18 -17.44
N ALA A 8 41.03 50.72 -16.27
CA ALA A 8 41.21 49.35 -15.86
C ALA A 8 40.38 48.44 -16.78
N LEU A 9 41.06 47.72 -17.68
CA LEU A 9 40.51 46.59 -18.42
C LEU A 9 40.05 45.53 -17.41
N ASN A 10 38.78 45.57 -17.03
CA ASN A 10 38.17 44.54 -16.19
C ASN A 10 38.07 43.23 -17.01
N PRO A 11 38.84 42.16 -16.69
CA PRO A 11 38.92 40.95 -17.51
C PRO A 11 37.81 39.94 -17.19
N GLN A 12 36.80 40.34 -16.42
CA GLN A 12 35.73 39.44 -16.03
C GLN A 12 34.51 39.66 -16.90
N ARG A 13 34.39 38.83 -17.96
CA ARG A 13 33.11 38.55 -18.61
C ARG A 13 32.17 37.98 -17.55
N THR A 14 31.39 38.82 -16.90
CA THR A 14 30.28 38.38 -16.05
C THR A 14 29.27 37.69 -16.96
N PHE A 15 29.30 36.36 -16.97
CA PHE A 15 28.21 35.56 -17.52
C PHE A 15 27.01 35.75 -16.60
N VAL A 16 26.12 36.66 -16.94
CA VAL A 16 24.80 36.72 -16.31
C VAL A 16 24.06 35.47 -16.77
N LEU A 17 24.18 34.38 -16.01
CA LEU A 17 23.25 33.26 -16.08
C LEU A 17 21.95 33.74 -15.45
N GLU A 18 21.22 34.60 -16.16
CA GLU A 18 19.82 34.82 -15.84
C GLU A 18 19.20 33.43 -15.82
N LYS A 19 18.76 32.99 -14.63
CA LYS A 19 17.89 31.84 -14.53
C LYS A 19 16.67 32.21 -15.36
N ARG A 20 16.63 31.77 -16.63
CA ARG A 20 15.41 31.81 -17.43
C ARG A 20 14.37 31.14 -16.56
N VAL A 21 13.47 31.94 -15.99
CA VAL A 21 12.34 31.43 -15.22
C VAL A 21 11.58 30.58 -16.21
N LYS A 22 11.72 29.25 -16.10
CA LYS A 22 10.98 28.32 -16.94
C LYS A 22 9.52 28.62 -16.62
N LYS A 23 8.81 29.33 -17.52
CA LYS A 23 7.37 29.54 -17.39
C LYS A 23 6.77 28.17 -17.16
N ALA A 24 6.16 27.97 -15.99
CA ALA A 24 5.51 26.72 -15.65
C ALA A 24 4.49 26.42 -16.75
N ARG A 25 4.80 25.47 -17.63
CA ARG A 25 3.89 25.07 -18.69
C ARG A 25 2.69 24.45 -17.97
N LYS A 26 1.55 25.12 -17.98
CA LYS A 26 0.30 24.57 -17.42
C LYS A 26 0.02 23.29 -18.18
N VAL A 27 0.34 22.14 -17.59
CA VAL A 27 -0.07 20.84 -18.13
C VAL A 27 -1.59 20.85 -18.10
N ARG A 28 -2.22 21.01 -19.28
CA ARG A 28 -3.66 20.81 -19.45
C ARG A 28 -3.93 19.33 -19.18
N ARG A 29 -4.14 18.97 -17.92
CA ARG A 29 -4.73 17.68 -17.59
C ARG A 29 -6.15 17.75 -18.13
N GLN A 30 -6.47 16.88 -19.08
CA GLN A 30 -7.87 16.69 -19.47
C GLN A 30 -8.65 16.42 -18.19
N ALA A 31 -9.77 17.14 -18.00
CA ALA A 31 -10.68 16.79 -16.93
C ALA A 31 -11.01 15.31 -17.11
N VAL A 32 -10.83 14.51 -16.06
CA VAL A 32 -11.12 13.08 -16.14
C VAL A 32 -12.63 12.94 -16.34
N GLN A 33 -13.03 12.81 -17.60
CA GLN A 33 -14.42 12.59 -17.98
C GLN A 33 -14.67 11.11 -17.70
N ASN A 34 -15.32 10.82 -16.58
CA ASN A 34 -15.79 9.48 -16.22
C ASN A 34 -14.71 8.36 -16.28
N ILE A 35 -13.69 8.40 -15.40
CA ILE A 35 -13.14 7.13 -14.92
C ILE A 35 -14.30 6.49 -14.17
N VAL A 36 -14.95 5.52 -14.79
CA VAL A 36 -16.03 4.71 -14.24
C VAL A 36 -15.66 4.34 -12.80
N ARG A 37 -16.15 5.12 -11.84
CA ARG A 37 -16.21 4.71 -10.45
C ARG A 37 -17.33 3.69 -10.42
N ARG A 38 -17.08 2.48 -10.92
CA ARG A 38 -17.84 1.29 -10.54
C ARG A 38 -17.61 1.13 -9.04
N LYS A 39 -18.36 1.91 -8.28
CA LYS A 39 -18.50 1.76 -6.85
C LYS A 39 -19.17 0.40 -6.73
N ILE A 40 -18.42 -0.57 -6.21
CA ILE A 40 -18.97 -1.89 -5.91
C ILE A 40 -20.29 -1.67 -5.18
N SER A 41 -21.36 -2.13 -5.80
CA SER A 41 -22.69 -2.02 -5.26
C SER A 41 -22.85 -3.05 -4.14
N ARG A 42 -23.78 -2.79 -3.23
CA ARG A 42 -24.18 -3.79 -2.25
C ARG A 42 -24.76 -5.05 -2.91
N LYS A 43 -25.27 -4.94 -4.14
CA LYS A 43 -25.78 -6.08 -4.91
C LYS A 43 -24.65 -7.01 -5.31
N ASP A 44 -23.60 -6.46 -5.94
CA ASP A 44 -22.40 -7.20 -6.35
C ASP A 44 -21.75 -8.00 -5.20
N LEU A 45 -21.84 -7.49 -3.96
CA LEU A 45 -21.27 -8.16 -2.78
C LEU A 45 -22.11 -9.34 -2.28
N LYS A 46 -23.41 -9.39 -2.58
CA LYS A 46 -24.32 -10.47 -2.14
C LYS A 46 -24.21 -11.73 -2.99
N ASP A 47 -23.79 -11.57 -4.22
CA ASP A 47 -23.71 -12.68 -5.18
C ASP A 47 -22.38 -13.46 -5.06
N LEU A 48 -21.46 -12.99 -4.21
CA LEU A 48 -20.16 -13.61 -3.97
C LEU A 48 -20.28 -14.85 -3.09
N LYS A 49 -19.63 -15.93 -3.51
CA LYS A 49 -19.57 -17.22 -2.79
C LYS A 49 -18.16 -17.51 -2.33
N TYR A 50 -18.02 -18.08 -1.13
CA TYR A 50 -16.72 -18.43 -0.57
C TYR A 50 -15.93 -19.39 -1.48
N SER A 51 -16.62 -20.36 -2.08
CA SER A 51 -16.03 -21.35 -2.99
C SER A 51 -15.33 -20.74 -4.21
N GLN A 52 -15.74 -19.55 -4.65
CA GLN A 52 -15.09 -18.84 -5.76
C GLN A 52 -13.68 -18.34 -5.39
N PHE A 53 -13.42 -18.14 -4.09
CA PHE A 53 -12.16 -17.60 -3.58
C PHE A 53 -11.18 -18.66 -3.10
N GLU A 54 -11.58 -19.93 -3.02
CA GLU A 54 -10.67 -21.03 -2.63
C GLU A 54 -9.48 -21.15 -3.58
N LYS A 55 -9.74 -21.12 -4.90
CA LYS A 55 -8.68 -21.11 -5.91
C LYS A 55 -7.78 -19.88 -5.81
N LEU A 56 -8.34 -18.73 -5.39
CA LEU A 56 -7.56 -17.52 -5.19
C LEU A 56 -6.64 -17.66 -3.97
N TYR A 57 -7.10 -18.32 -2.92
CA TYR A 57 -6.30 -18.62 -1.74
C TYR A 57 -5.16 -19.59 -2.05
N GLU A 58 -5.41 -20.64 -2.83
CA GLU A 58 -4.36 -21.57 -3.30
C GLU A 58 -3.24 -20.83 -4.05
N LEU A 59 -3.61 -19.98 -5.03
CA LEU A 59 -2.65 -19.16 -5.77
C LEU A 59 -1.88 -18.20 -4.85
N TRP A 60 -2.55 -17.65 -3.83
CA TRP A 60 -1.91 -16.77 -2.87
C TRP A 60 -0.91 -17.52 -1.98
N CYS A 61 -1.20 -18.76 -1.58
CA CYS A 61 -0.28 -19.60 -0.82
C CYS A 61 1.02 -19.83 -1.61
N ASP A 62 0.94 -20.24 -2.87
CA ASP A 62 2.12 -20.46 -3.72
C ASP A 62 2.94 -19.17 -3.88
N TYR A 63 2.25 -18.06 -4.16
CA TYR A 63 2.87 -16.74 -4.23
C TYR A 63 3.61 -16.37 -2.93
N TYR A 64 2.96 -16.53 -1.79
CA TYR A 64 3.53 -16.09 -0.52
C TYR A 64 4.66 -17.02 -0.06
N SER A 65 4.55 -18.33 -0.32
CA SER A 65 5.62 -19.31 -0.08
C SER A 65 6.88 -18.97 -0.87
N THR A 66 6.76 -18.64 -2.17
CA THR A 66 7.93 -18.22 -2.98
C THR A 66 8.54 -16.89 -2.47
N LEU A 67 7.69 -15.98 -1.99
CA LEU A 67 8.12 -14.70 -1.41
C LEU A 67 8.95 -14.90 -0.13
N VAL A 68 8.49 -15.77 0.77
CA VAL A 68 9.15 -16.04 2.06
C VAL A 68 10.36 -16.95 1.89
N GLY A 69 10.29 -17.98 1.05
CA GLY A 69 11.38 -18.94 0.82
C GLY A 69 12.67 -18.28 0.30
N THR A 70 12.56 -17.11 -0.34
CA THR A 70 13.71 -16.33 -0.84
C THR A 70 14.22 -15.29 0.17
N CYS A 71 13.74 -15.28 1.41
CA CYS A 71 14.14 -14.30 2.43
C CYS A 71 15.06 -14.89 3.52
N SER A 72 16.30 -14.39 3.62
CA SER A 72 17.23 -14.76 4.69
C SER A 72 17.39 -13.74 5.81
N ALA A 73 17.16 -12.43 5.59
CA ALA A 73 17.39 -11.40 6.63
C ALA A 73 16.53 -10.11 6.57
N ARG A 74 15.69 -9.92 5.54
CA ARG A 74 14.84 -8.72 5.37
C ARG A 74 13.41 -9.08 4.97
N CYS A 75 12.83 -10.07 5.66
CA CYS A 75 11.47 -10.55 5.40
C CYS A 75 10.45 -9.41 5.51
N ASP A 76 10.56 -8.61 6.57
CA ASP A 76 9.53 -7.65 6.97
C ASP A 76 9.21 -6.61 5.88
N ALA A 77 10.23 -6.06 5.20
CA ALA A 77 10.01 -5.06 4.16
C ALA A 77 9.37 -5.67 2.90
N ARG A 78 9.58 -6.96 2.62
CA ARG A 78 8.94 -7.67 1.51
C ARG A 78 7.52 -8.06 1.84
N VAL A 79 7.30 -8.59 3.05
CA VAL A 79 5.98 -8.88 3.61
C VAL A 79 5.12 -7.61 3.59
N LEU A 80 5.64 -6.49 4.10
CA LEU A 80 4.96 -5.19 4.05
C LEU A 80 4.76 -4.63 2.64
N ARG A 81 5.31 -5.22 1.58
CA ARG A 81 5.06 -4.82 0.18
C ARG A 81 4.23 -5.85 -0.59
N ALA A 82 3.95 -6.99 0.02
CA ALA A 82 3.23 -8.09 -0.57
C ALA A 82 1.78 -7.72 -0.87
N ASP A 83 1.21 -8.49 -1.79
CA ASP A 83 -0.22 -8.50 -2.02
C ASP A 83 -0.91 -9.46 -1.04
N TYR A 84 -2.09 -9.08 -0.56
CA TYR A 84 -2.90 -9.85 0.39
C TYR A 84 -4.29 -10.17 -0.14
N HIS A 85 -4.62 -9.83 -1.40
CA HIS A 85 -5.84 -10.37 -2.03
C HIS A 85 -5.72 -11.90 -2.12
N GLY A 86 -6.73 -12.62 -1.65
CA GLY A 86 -6.68 -14.08 -1.56
C GLY A 86 -6.13 -14.63 -0.24
N CYS A 87 -5.56 -13.79 0.63
CA CYS A 87 -5.06 -14.25 1.93
C CYS A 87 -6.22 -14.64 2.87
N LEU A 88 -6.12 -15.78 3.56
CA LEU A 88 -7.04 -16.18 4.62
C LEU A 88 -6.63 -15.51 5.94
N LEU A 89 -7.38 -14.50 6.38
CA LEU A 89 -7.08 -13.74 7.58
C LEU A 89 -8.05 -14.07 8.72
N LEU A 90 -7.49 -14.17 9.93
CA LEU A 90 -8.19 -14.20 11.22
C LEU A 90 -7.95 -12.88 11.96
N VAL A 91 -9.00 -12.27 12.51
CA VAL A 91 -8.87 -11.11 13.40
C VAL A 91 -8.58 -11.61 14.82
N ILE A 92 -7.38 -11.34 15.34
CA ILE A 92 -7.02 -11.70 16.73
C ILE A 92 -7.42 -10.58 17.69
N GLU A 93 -7.12 -9.34 17.31
CA GLU A 93 -7.31 -8.17 18.16
C GLU A 93 -7.91 -7.05 17.33
N ALA A 94 -8.86 -6.34 17.92
CA ALA A 94 -9.54 -5.22 17.30
C ALA A 94 -10.02 -4.23 18.37
N ASP A 95 -9.96 -2.93 18.06
CA ASP A 95 -10.60 -1.88 18.87
C ASP A 95 -12.09 -2.14 19.09
N ASN A 96 -12.75 -2.80 18.12
CA ASN A 96 -14.12 -3.30 18.27
C ASN A 96 -14.09 -4.81 18.58
N PRO A 97 -14.44 -5.24 19.80
CA PRO A 97 -14.43 -6.64 20.21
C PRO A 97 -15.31 -7.56 19.35
N ASP A 98 -16.39 -7.05 18.76
CA ASP A 98 -17.29 -7.85 17.91
C ASP A 98 -16.61 -8.36 16.63
N GLN A 99 -15.46 -7.79 16.26
CA GLN A 99 -14.69 -8.19 15.10
C GLN A 99 -13.71 -9.33 15.40
N ILE A 100 -13.41 -9.57 16.68
CA ILE A 100 -12.45 -10.59 17.11
C ILE A 100 -13.00 -11.98 16.76
N GLY A 101 -12.14 -12.84 16.21
CA GLY A 101 -12.50 -14.18 15.78
C GLY A 101 -13.09 -14.28 14.37
N ILE A 102 -13.33 -13.16 13.68
CA ILE A 102 -13.74 -13.20 12.27
C ILE A 102 -12.61 -13.79 11.43
N CYS A 103 -12.94 -14.82 10.66
CA CYS A 103 -12.04 -15.48 9.73
C CYS A 103 -12.62 -15.45 8.30
N GLY A 104 -11.80 -15.10 7.32
CA GLY A 104 -12.22 -15.07 5.92
C GLY A 104 -11.12 -14.72 4.93
N ILE A 105 -11.39 -15.02 3.65
CA ILE A 105 -10.47 -14.74 2.55
C ILE A 105 -10.59 -13.27 2.14
N VAL A 106 -9.48 -12.57 1.94
CA VAL A 106 -9.48 -11.18 1.48
C VAL A 106 -9.95 -11.10 0.03
N VAL A 107 -11.15 -10.60 -0.16
CA VAL A 107 -11.72 -10.31 -1.50
C VAL A 107 -11.14 -9.02 -2.06
N ARG A 108 -11.05 -8.00 -1.22
CA ARG A 108 -10.64 -6.67 -1.64
C ARG A 108 -9.87 -5.95 -0.55
N GLU A 109 -8.76 -5.35 -0.94
CA GLU A 109 -7.99 -4.46 -0.10
C GLU A 109 -8.20 -2.99 -0.51
N THR A 110 -8.49 -2.13 0.47
CA THR A 110 -8.50 -0.69 0.29
C THR A 110 -7.46 -0.01 1.19
N ARG A 111 -7.37 1.32 1.12
CA ARG A 111 -6.47 2.09 1.99
C ARG A 111 -6.76 1.84 3.47
N GLN A 112 -8.01 1.68 3.88
CA GLN A 112 -8.38 1.66 5.29
C GLN A 112 -8.98 0.34 5.75
N THR A 113 -9.38 -0.53 4.82
CA THR A 113 -10.16 -1.73 5.17
C THR A 113 -9.67 -2.94 4.39
N PHE A 114 -9.87 -4.11 4.99
CA PHE A 114 -9.93 -5.39 4.31
C PHE A 114 -11.39 -5.83 4.19
N MET A 115 -11.78 -6.31 3.01
CA MET A 115 -13.06 -6.97 2.81
C MET A 115 -12.82 -8.47 2.80
N LEU A 116 -13.40 -9.18 3.76
CA LEU A 116 -13.24 -10.61 3.96
C LEU A 116 -14.52 -11.33 3.56
N ILE A 117 -14.43 -12.42 2.80
CA ILE A 117 -15.54 -13.36 2.60
C ILE A 117 -15.43 -14.47 3.65
N THR A 118 -16.49 -14.65 4.44
CA THR A 118 -16.55 -15.74 5.43
C THR A 118 -17.10 -17.02 4.80
N LYS A 119 -16.94 -18.16 5.49
CA LYS A 119 -17.51 -19.44 5.06
C LYS A 119 -19.05 -19.43 4.94
N GLN A 120 -19.73 -18.45 5.54
CA GLN A 120 -21.18 -18.28 5.41
C GLN A 120 -21.58 -17.42 4.19
N ASP A 121 -20.70 -17.24 3.20
CA ASP A 121 -20.91 -16.39 2.02
C ASP A 121 -21.23 -14.92 2.35
N ARG A 122 -20.71 -14.42 3.48
CA ARG A 122 -20.91 -13.02 3.89
C ARG A 122 -19.63 -12.23 3.71
N VAL A 123 -19.73 -11.10 3.03
CA VAL A 123 -18.62 -10.14 2.92
C VAL A 123 -18.66 -9.18 4.10
N LEU A 124 -17.62 -9.21 4.92
CA LEU A 124 -17.42 -8.32 6.07
C LEU A 124 -16.31 -7.32 5.77
N ILE A 125 -16.51 -6.07 6.18
CA ILE A 125 -15.53 -5.00 5.98
C ILE A 125 -14.87 -4.71 7.31
N ILE A 126 -13.61 -5.08 7.45
CA ILE A 126 -12.85 -4.90 8.68
C ILE A 126 -11.93 -3.68 8.53
N PRO A 127 -12.01 -2.69 9.43
CA PRO A 127 -11.07 -1.58 9.47
C PRO A 127 -9.68 -2.09 9.81
N LYS A 128 -8.65 -1.52 9.18
CA LYS A 128 -7.25 -1.81 9.47
C LYS A 128 -6.72 -1.04 10.68
N GLN A 129 -7.41 0.02 11.07
CA GLN A 129 -7.01 0.82 12.22
C GLN A 129 -7.32 0.05 13.49
N GLY A 130 -6.32 -0.09 14.36
CA GLY A 130 -6.49 -0.75 15.65
C GLY A 130 -6.83 -2.24 15.56
N THR A 131 -6.46 -2.90 14.46
CA THR A 131 -6.71 -4.32 14.25
C THR A 131 -5.42 -5.08 13.98
N ILE A 132 -5.32 -6.28 14.54
CA ILE A 132 -4.25 -7.24 14.29
C ILE A 132 -4.86 -8.46 13.62
N PHE A 133 -4.36 -8.75 12.42
CA PHE A 133 -4.75 -9.92 11.66
C PHE A 133 -3.68 -11.00 11.76
N GLN A 134 -4.08 -12.24 11.52
CA GLN A 134 -3.22 -13.41 11.52
C GLN A 134 -3.54 -14.28 10.33
N PHE A 135 -2.52 -14.92 9.77
CA PHE A 135 -2.71 -16.07 8.91
C PHE A 135 -1.66 -17.14 9.19
N ALA A 136 -1.95 -18.36 8.78
CA ALA A 136 -1.04 -19.48 8.86
C ALA A 136 -0.66 -19.94 7.45
N LEU A 137 0.62 -20.21 7.24
CA LEU A 137 1.14 -20.78 5.99
C LEU A 137 2.33 -21.68 6.30
N GLU A 138 2.34 -22.90 5.76
CA GLU A 138 3.44 -23.88 5.93
C GLU A 138 3.83 -24.13 7.41
N GLY A 139 2.83 -24.19 8.30
CA GLY A 139 3.06 -24.40 9.74
C GLY A 139 3.61 -23.17 10.48
N LYS A 140 3.79 -22.04 9.79
CA LYS A 140 4.21 -20.77 10.39
C LYS A 140 3.01 -19.84 10.56
N ILE A 141 3.03 -19.08 11.65
CA ILE A 141 2.03 -18.07 11.97
C ILE A 141 2.61 -16.70 11.67
N TYR A 142 1.85 -15.87 10.95
CA TYR A 142 2.20 -14.50 10.63
C TYR A 142 1.20 -13.54 11.24
N PHE A 143 1.70 -12.45 11.81
CA PHE A 143 0.90 -11.37 12.37
C PHE A 143 1.00 -10.13 11.49
N LEU A 144 -0.13 -9.45 11.29
CA LEU A 144 -0.26 -8.27 10.44
C LEU A 144 -0.92 -7.17 11.25
N PHE A 145 -0.14 -6.17 11.59
CA PHE A 145 -0.64 -4.96 12.21
C PHE A 145 -1.34 -4.09 11.17
N GLY A 146 -2.67 -4.03 11.20
CA GLY A 146 -3.46 -3.31 10.21
C GLY A 146 -3.03 -1.85 10.03
N ASN A 147 -2.56 -1.20 11.10
CA ASN A 147 -2.03 0.16 11.07
C ASN A 147 -0.90 0.36 10.03
N ALA A 148 -0.05 -0.65 9.83
CA ALA A 148 1.02 -0.62 8.83
C ALA A 148 0.50 -0.74 7.39
N PHE A 149 -0.67 -1.34 7.21
CA PHE A 149 -1.30 -1.59 5.91
C PHE A 149 -2.27 -0.48 5.48
N ARG A 150 -2.24 0.70 6.12
CA ARG A 150 -3.11 1.84 5.80
C ARG A 150 -2.70 2.62 4.53
N PHE A 151 -2.40 1.89 3.46
CA PHE A 151 -2.04 2.40 2.14
C PHE A 151 -2.79 1.59 1.06
N PRO A 152 -3.09 2.17 -0.11
CA PRO A 152 -3.61 1.37 -1.23
C PRO A 152 -2.60 0.29 -1.64
N ALA A 153 -3.08 -0.92 -1.94
CA ALA A 153 -2.23 -2.05 -2.35
C ALA A 153 -1.26 -1.69 -3.49
N SER A 154 -1.77 -1.01 -4.51
CA SER A 154 -0.98 -0.57 -5.68
C SER A 154 0.15 0.41 -5.35
N LEU A 155 0.06 1.14 -4.24
CA LEU A 155 1.09 2.08 -3.80
C LEU A 155 2.07 1.46 -2.81
N ARG A 156 1.74 0.32 -2.20
CA ARG A 156 2.58 -0.36 -1.21
C ARG A 156 3.89 -0.84 -1.82
N ALA A 157 3.82 -1.39 -3.03
CA ALA A 157 5.00 -1.80 -3.78
C ALA A 157 5.90 -0.61 -4.21
N LYS A 158 5.35 0.60 -4.37
CA LYS A 158 6.08 1.74 -4.97
C LYS A 158 6.65 2.72 -3.95
N LYS A 159 5.94 2.94 -2.85
CA LYS A 159 6.32 3.95 -1.86
C LYS A 159 7.29 3.34 -0.86
N ILE A 160 8.46 3.95 -0.68
CA ILE A 160 9.33 3.69 0.48
C ILE A 160 8.48 4.00 1.71
N LEU A 161 8.10 2.96 2.46
CA LEU A 161 7.32 3.06 3.68
C LEU A 161 8.16 3.75 4.74
N ARG A 162 8.01 5.07 4.86
CA ARG A 162 8.42 5.77 6.09
C ARG A 162 7.37 5.43 7.13
N ASN A 163 7.63 4.41 7.94
CA ASN A 163 6.77 4.04 9.05
C ASN A 163 6.53 5.27 9.93
N ARG A 164 5.27 5.69 10.11
CA ARG A 164 4.89 6.75 11.07
C ARG A 164 4.63 6.20 12.48
N SER A 165 4.65 4.89 12.63
CA SER A 165 4.37 4.19 13.89
C SER A 165 5.43 3.12 14.07
N SER A 166 6.02 3.07 15.27
CA SER A 166 6.82 1.92 15.71
C SER A 166 5.94 0.68 15.60
N ILE A 167 6.33 -0.28 14.76
CA ILE A 167 5.64 -1.56 14.67
C ILE A 167 6.06 -2.31 15.93
N PRO A 168 5.14 -2.63 16.86
CA PRO A 168 5.49 -3.48 17.98
C PRO A 168 6.01 -4.79 17.39
N PHE A 169 7.24 -5.12 17.80
CA PHE A 169 8.11 -6.21 17.39
C PHE A 169 7.42 -7.36 16.61
N PHE A 170 7.87 -7.60 15.38
CA PHE A 170 7.49 -8.77 14.58
C PHE A 170 7.96 -10.06 15.26
N LEU A 171 7.09 -11.08 15.30
CA LEU A 171 7.37 -12.52 15.48
C LEU A 171 8.03 -12.98 16.80
N ARG A 172 7.26 -13.77 17.57
CA ARG A 172 7.76 -14.99 18.21
C ARG A 172 7.10 -16.18 17.53
#